data_AF-A0A925WA56-F1
#
_entry.id   AF-A0A925WA56-F1
#
_cell.length_a   1.000
_cell.length_b   1.000
_cell.length_c   1.000
_cell.angle_alpha   90.00
_cell.angle_beta   90.00
_cell.angle_gamma   90.00
#
_symmetry.space_group_name_H-M   'P 1'
#
loop_
_entity.id
_entity.type
_entity.pdbx_description
1 polymer ?
#
loop_
_entity_poly.entity_id
_entity_poly.type
_entity_poly.pdbx_seq_one_letter_code
_entity_poly.pdbx_strand_id
1 'polypeptide(L)'
;MVAVCALAPWLDGSDPVVQLDGRTVLIAHGDREHWTDPMESYRFAVRAKERGVRICRFDMPGAGHFMIVRAGQWQDLTRRFVLGVLGIEPEDPVIANALRQPTPSGLRAVPHGAHT
;
A
#
# COMPACT_ATOMS: atom_id res chain seq x y z
N MET A 1 5.39 -17.20 -6.39
CA MET A 1 5.24 -16.14 -5.38
C MET A 1 3.92 -15.44 -5.64
N VAL A 2 3.14 -15.07 -4.62
CA VAL A 2 1.87 -14.35 -4.78
C VAL A 2 1.99 -13.01 -4.08
N ALA A 3 1.58 -11.93 -4.76
CA ALA A 3 1.62 -10.58 -4.24
C ALA A 3 0.25 -9.89 -4.45
N VAL A 4 -0.06 -8.92 -3.60
CA VAL A 4 -1.29 -8.12 -3.66
C VAL A 4 -0.93 -6.65 -3.70
N CYS A 5 -1.45 -5.93 -4.69
CA CYS A 5 -1.43 -4.47 -4.76
C CYS A 5 -2.87 -3.97 -4.59
N ALA A 6 -3.20 -3.41 -3.43
CA ALA A 6 -4.54 -2.91 -3.14
C ALA A 6 -4.55 -1.38 -3.26
N LEU A 7 -5.37 -0.87 -4.17
CA LEU A 7 -5.48 0.56 -4.46
C LEU A 7 -6.84 1.07 -3.97
N ALA A 8 -6.81 1.98 -2.99
CA ALA A 8 -7.99 2.50 -2.29
C ALA A 8 -9.00 1.39 -1.93
N PRO A 9 -8.58 0.32 -1.21
CA PRO A 9 -9.44 -0.81 -0.94
C PRO A 9 -10.65 -0.39 -0.12
N TRP A 10 -11.82 -0.89 -0.51
CA TRP A 10 -13.03 -0.73 0.27
C TRP A 10 -13.06 -1.77 1.38
N LEU A 11 -12.96 -1.29 2.60
CA LEU A 11 -12.95 -2.10 3.82
C LEU A 11 -14.02 -1.56 4.77
N ASP A 12 -14.64 -2.45 5.53
CA ASP A 12 -15.68 -2.11 6.52
C ASP A 12 -15.17 -2.18 7.97
N GLY A 13 -13.89 -2.48 8.13
CA GLY A 13 -13.21 -2.59 9.43
C GLY A 13 -13.32 -3.97 10.07
N SER A 14 -14.17 -4.86 9.56
CA SER A 14 -14.28 -6.26 10.00
C SER A 14 -13.52 -7.24 9.09
N ASP A 15 -13.05 -6.77 7.93
CA ASP A 15 -12.38 -7.60 6.93
C ASP A 15 -11.24 -8.46 7.52
N PRO A 16 -11.26 -9.79 7.29
CA PRO A 16 -10.21 -10.67 7.78
C PRO A 16 -8.89 -10.38 7.06
N VAL A 17 -7.76 -10.73 7.69
CA VAL A 17 -6.41 -10.59 7.10
C VAL A 17 -5.71 -11.92 6.86
N VAL A 18 -6.32 -13.04 7.27
CA VAL A 18 -5.72 -14.39 7.19
C VAL A 18 -5.42 -14.81 5.75
N GLN A 19 -6.22 -14.36 4.81
CA GLN A 19 -6.00 -14.57 3.38
C GLN A 19 -4.75 -13.86 2.84
N LEU A 20 -4.05 -13.05 3.65
CA LEU A 20 -2.79 -12.40 3.27
C LEU A 20 -1.55 -13.22 3.67
N ASP A 21 -1.71 -14.34 4.37
CA ASP A 21 -0.58 -15.14 4.85
C ASP A 21 0.35 -15.60 3.72
N GLY A 22 1.66 -15.47 3.93
CA GLY A 22 2.68 -15.84 2.94
C GLY A 22 2.71 -14.96 1.68
N ARG A 23 1.97 -13.84 1.65
CA ARG A 23 1.94 -12.90 0.51
C ARG A 23 2.70 -11.62 0.84
N THR A 24 3.29 -11.01 -0.19
CA THR A 24 3.81 -9.64 -0.12
C THR A 24 2.70 -8.67 -0.50
N VAL A 25 2.42 -7.68 0.34
CA VAL A 25 1.28 -6.78 0.17
C VAL A 25 1.72 -5.32 0.15
N LEU A 26 1.22 -4.58 -0.84
CA LEU A 26 1.26 -3.13 -0.87
C LEU A 26 -0.18 -2.60 -0.86
N ILE A 27 -0.45 -1.63 0.01
CA ILE A 27 -1.68 -0.85 0.02
C ILE A 27 -1.34 0.59 -0.33
N ALA A 28 -2.08 1.22 -1.24
CA ALA A 28 -1.99 2.66 -1.51
C ALA A 28 -3.36 3.30 -1.34
N HIS A 29 -3.45 4.41 -0.59
CA HIS A 29 -4.73 5.06 -0.30
C HIS A 29 -4.60 6.58 -0.36
N GLY A 30 -5.50 7.23 -1.10
CA GLY A 30 -5.62 8.69 -1.15
C GLY A 30 -6.04 9.30 0.19
N ASP A 31 -5.51 10.47 0.54
CA ASP A 31 -5.90 11.20 1.77
C ASP A 31 -7.11 12.13 1.56
N ARG A 32 -7.51 12.38 0.30
CA ARG A 32 -8.72 13.12 -0.07
C ARG A 32 -9.82 12.16 -0.49
N GLU A 33 -10.04 11.16 0.36
CA GLU A 33 -10.99 10.11 0.06
C GLU A 33 -12.40 10.40 0.58
N HIS A 34 -13.41 10.15 -0.26
CA HIS A 34 -14.82 10.37 0.08
C HIS A 34 -15.67 9.09 0.06
N TRP A 35 -15.18 7.97 -0.49
CA TRP A 35 -15.92 6.70 -0.60
C TRP A 35 -15.42 5.63 0.38
N THR A 36 -14.13 5.58 0.61
CA THR A 36 -13.42 4.58 1.42
C THR A 36 -12.53 5.28 2.43
N ASP A 37 -12.74 5.07 3.72
CA ASP A 37 -11.95 5.72 4.77
C ASP A 37 -10.49 5.22 4.72
N PRO A 38 -9.49 6.10 4.50
CA PRO A 38 -8.08 5.74 4.50
C PRO A 38 -7.59 5.13 5.81
N MET A 39 -8.29 5.40 6.91
CA MET A 39 -7.99 4.81 8.22
C MET A 39 -8.37 3.34 8.27
N GLU A 40 -9.38 2.88 7.53
CA GLU A 40 -9.73 1.45 7.48
C GLU A 40 -8.62 0.64 6.81
N SER A 41 -8.05 1.13 5.73
CA SER A 41 -6.89 0.47 5.10
C SER A 41 -5.64 0.50 5.99
N TYR A 42 -5.47 1.54 6.80
CA TYR A 42 -4.42 1.60 7.81
C TYR A 42 -4.63 0.55 8.91
N ARG A 43 -5.82 0.49 9.53
CA ARG A 43 -6.16 -0.49 10.57
C ARG A 43 -6.03 -1.92 10.06
N PHE A 44 -6.50 -2.19 8.85
CA PHE A 44 -6.35 -3.48 8.17
C PHE A 44 -4.87 -3.86 8.00
N ALA A 45 -4.03 -2.90 7.57
CA ALA A 45 -2.60 -3.13 7.43
C ALA A 45 -1.90 -3.39 8.77
N VAL A 46 -2.31 -2.69 9.84
CA VAL A 46 -1.81 -2.94 11.21
C VAL A 46 -2.10 -4.39 11.62
N ARG A 47 -3.36 -4.85 11.50
CA ARG A 47 -3.73 -6.23 11.83
C ARG A 47 -2.95 -7.26 11.02
N ALA A 48 -2.75 -7.03 9.72
CA ALA A 48 -1.96 -7.91 8.87
C ALA A 48 -0.50 -7.97 9.32
N LYS A 49 0.09 -6.82 9.66
CA LYS A 49 1.49 -6.71 10.11
C LYS A 49 1.72 -7.36 11.47
N GLU A 50 0.78 -7.23 12.40
CA GLU A 50 0.78 -7.94 13.70
C GLU A 50 0.78 -9.46 13.54
N ARG A 51 0.22 -9.98 12.45
CA ARG A 51 0.28 -11.40 12.09
C ARG A 51 1.54 -11.81 11.31
N GLY A 52 2.47 -10.89 11.09
CA GLY A 52 3.72 -11.15 10.38
C GLY A 52 3.62 -11.13 8.86
N VAL A 53 2.52 -10.61 8.28
CA VAL A 53 2.41 -10.42 6.83
C VAL A 53 3.47 -9.41 6.38
N ARG A 54 4.17 -9.69 5.26
CA ARG A 54 5.10 -8.75 4.63
C ARG A 54 4.31 -7.65 3.92
N ILE A 55 3.89 -6.64 4.68
CA ILE A 55 3.00 -5.56 4.23
C ILE A 55 3.59 -4.15 4.45
N CYS A 56 3.35 -3.30 3.45
CA CYS A 56 3.57 -1.86 3.53
C CYS A 56 2.30 -1.10 3.08
N ARG A 57 2.16 0.14 3.54
CA ARG A 57 1.08 1.02 3.11
C ARG A 57 1.61 2.43 2.81
N PHE A 58 1.13 2.97 1.70
CA PHE A 58 1.42 4.30 1.21
C PHE A 58 0.19 5.19 1.31
N ASP A 59 0.36 6.34 1.96
CA ASP A 59 -0.56 7.46 1.80
C ASP A 59 -0.27 8.12 0.44
N MET A 60 -1.31 8.53 -0.28
CA MET A 60 -1.23 9.19 -1.58
C MET A 60 -1.75 10.63 -1.45
N PRO A 61 -0.90 11.60 -1.06
CA PRO A 61 -1.35 12.95 -0.71
C PRO A 61 -2.04 13.67 -1.87
N GLY A 62 -3.21 14.24 -1.63
CA GLY A 62 -4.04 14.91 -2.62
C GLY A 62 -4.79 14.00 -3.60
N ALA A 63 -4.67 12.67 -3.51
CA ALA A 63 -5.38 11.74 -4.37
C ALA A 63 -6.71 11.29 -3.73
N GLY A 64 -7.69 10.93 -4.57
CA GLY A 64 -8.99 10.36 -4.16
C GLY A 64 -9.25 8.98 -4.79
N HIS A 65 -10.43 8.40 -4.54
CA HIS A 65 -10.78 7.00 -4.85
C HIS A 65 -10.41 6.53 -6.26
N PHE A 66 -10.79 7.32 -7.28
CA PHE A 66 -10.80 6.86 -8.67
C PHE A 66 -9.42 6.74 -9.32
N MET A 67 -8.34 7.08 -8.59
CA MET A 67 -6.96 7.04 -9.11
C MET A 67 -6.72 7.92 -10.35
N ILE A 68 -7.64 8.82 -10.67
CA ILE A 68 -7.51 9.79 -11.78
C ILE A 68 -6.56 10.92 -11.39
N VAL A 69 -6.75 11.48 -10.19
CA VAL A 69 -5.82 12.48 -9.63
C VAL A 69 -4.52 11.78 -9.25
N ARG A 70 -3.39 12.33 -9.71
CA ARG A 70 -2.05 11.74 -9.60
C ARG A 70 -1.93 10.35 -10.25
N ALA A 71 -2.65 10.09 -11.35
CA ALA A 71 -2.61 8.80 -12.06
C ALA A 71 -1.18 8.27 -12.32
N GLY A 72 -0.24 9.15 -12.68
CA GLY A 72 1.16 8.76 -12.87
C GLY A 72 1.82 8.19 -11.61
N GLN A 73 1.51 8.71 -10.41
CA GLN A 73 2.06 8.20 -9.16
C GLN A 73 1.45 6.84 -8.77
N TRP A 74 0.14 6.67 -9.00
CA TRP A 74 -0.52 5.37 -8.80
C TRP A 74 0.09 4.29 -9.70
N GLN A 75 0.27 4.62 -10.98
CA GLN A 75 0.86 3.71 -11.96
C GLN A 75 2.31 3.40 -11.64
N ASP A 76 3.11 4.41 -11.32
CA ASP A 76 4.53 4.24 -11.00
C ASP A 76 4.74 3.38 -9.74
N LEU A 77 4.00 3.66 -8.66
CA LEU A 77 4.06 2.86 -7.44
C LEU A 77 3.67 1.39 -7.71
N THR A 78 2.58 1.19 -8.46
CA THR A 78 2.10 -0.15 -8.82
C THR A 78 3.12 -0.89 -9.70
N ARG A 79 3.65 -0.22 -10.73
CA ARG A 79 4.66 -0.77 -11.64
C ARG A 79 5.91 -1.20 -10.86
N ARG A 80 6.48 -0.30 -10.05
CA ARG A 80 7.69 -0.60 -9.26
C ARG A 80 7.47 -1.74 -8.27
N PHE A 81 6.30 -1.79 -7.62
CA PHE A 81 5.94 -2.91 -6.76
C PHE A 81 5.88 -4.24 -7.51
N VAL A 82 5.12 -4.28 -8.61
CA VAL A 82 4.89 -5.51 -9.37
C VAL A 82 6.17 -6.04 -10.00
N LEU A 83 6.98 -5.16 -10.62
CA LEU A 83 8.23 -5.58 -11.25
C LEU A 83 9.27 -6.04 -10.21
N GLY A 84 9.35 -5.37 -9.07
CA GLY A 84 10.22 -5.75 -7.96
C GLY A 84 9.84 -7.09 -7.33
N VAL A 85 8.56 -7.28 -6.98
CA VAL A 85 8.10 -8.50 -6.31
C VAL A 85 8.11 -9.73 -7.22
N LEU A 86 8.01 -9.54 -8.54
CA LEU A 86 8.16 -10.62 -9.52
C LEU A 86 9.63 -10.92 -9.85
N GLY A 87 10.58 -10.12 -9.36
CA GLY A 87 12.01 -10.26 -9.66
C GLY A 87 12.37 -9.90 -11.11
N ILE A 88 11.53 -9.12 -11.79
CA ILE A 88 11.78 -8.63 -13.15
C ILE A 88 12.75 -7.44 -13.11
N GLU A 89 12.58 -6.57 -12.12
CA GLU A 89 13.49 -5.47 -11.79
C GLU A 89 13.95 -5.62 -10.33
N PRO A 90 15.06 -4.98 -9.90
CA PRO A 90 15.41 -4.90 -8.49
C PRO A 90 14.25 -4.31 -7.66
N GLU A 91 14.09 -4.77 -6.41
CA GLU A 91 13.11 -4.17 -5.51
C GLU A 91 13.38 -2.66 -5.37
N ASP A 92 12.34 -1.84 -5.56
CA ASP A 92 12.43 -0.41 -5.33
C ASP A 92 12.82 -0.12 -3.87
N PRO A 93 13.82 0.74 -3.62
CA PRO A 93 14.36 0.94 -2.28
C PRO A 93 13.35 1.56 -1.30
N VAL A 94 12.41 2.38 -1.78
CA VAL A 94 11.37 3.01 -0.94
C VAL A 94 10.36 1.97 -0.49
N ILE A 95 9.88 1.15 -1.42
CA ILE A 95 8.95 0.06 -1.13
C ILE A 95 9.63 -0.96 -0.22
N ALA A 96 10.85 -1.37 -0.55
CA ALA A 96 11.62 -2.32 0.26
C ALA A 96 11.87 -1.80 1.68
N ASN A 97 12.14 -0.50 1.84
CA ASN A 97 12.24 0.12 3.16
C ASN A 97 10.90 0.11 3.90
N ALA A 98 9.80 0.52 3.26
CA ALA A 98 8.48 0.54 3.89
C ALA A 98 8.04 -0.86 4.35
N LEU A 99 8.34 -1.91 3.57
CA LEU A 99 8.10 -3.31 3.94
C LEU A 99 8.84 -3.74 5.21
N ARG A 100 10.05 -3.19 5.48
CA ARG A 100 10.87 -3.53 6.65
C ARG A 100 10.57 -2.68 7.89
N GLN A 101 10.08 -1.46 7.72
CA GLN A 101 9.85 -0.53 8.83
C GLN A 101 8.68 -1.00 9.73
N PRO A 102 8.73 -0.77 11.06
CA PRO A 102 7.64 -1.10 11.96
C PRO A 102 6.43 -0.17 11.76
N THR A 103 5.32 -0.48 12.41
CA THR A 103 4.19 0.46 12.57
C THR A 103 4.61 1.61 13.49
N PRO A 104 4.29 2.89 13.17
CA PRO A 104 3.49 3.34 12.04
C PRO A 104 4.29 3.57 10.74
N SER A 105 5.61 3.67 10.81
CA SER A 105 6.47 4.15 9.72
C SER A 105 6.30 3.39 8.40
N GLY A 106 6.25 2.06 8.42
CA GLY A 106 6.06 1.25 7.22
C GLY A 106 4.64 1.26 6.64
N LEU A 107 3.69 1.86 7.36
CA LEU A 107 2.27 1.91 7.01
C LEU A 107 1.75 3.33 6.74
N ARG A 108 2.62 4.34 6.86
CA ARG A 108 2.39 5.75 6.55
C ARG A 108 3.47 6.30 5.61
N ALA A 109 3.98 5.44 4.74
CA ALA A 109 4.97 5.86 3.75
C ALA A 109 4.31 6.78 2.71
N VAL A 110 5.11 7.60 2.04
CA VAL A 110 4.66 8.42 0.90
C VAL A 110 5.49 8.09 -0.34
N PRO A 111 4.90 8.06 -1.54
CA PRO A 111 5.65 7.83 -2.78
C PRO A 111 6.66 8.94 -3.03
N HIS A 112 7.69 8.63 -3.82
CA HIS A 112 8.55 9.66 -4.38
C HIS A 112 7.75 10.66 -5.23
N GLY A 113 8.06 11.96 -5.09
CA GLY A 113 7.34 13.03 -5.79
C GLY A 113 5.97 13.39 -5.22
N ALA A 114 5.58 12.90 -4.03
CA ALA A 114 4.28 13.21 -3.41
C ALA A 114 4.03 14.71 -3.15
N HIS A 115 5.08 15.54 -3.10
CA HIS A 115 5.00 16.98 -2.82
C HIS A 115 5.09 17.89 -4.05
N THR A 116 5.29 17.32 -5.24
CA THR A 116 5.26 18.04 -6.52
C THR A 116 3.90 17.90 -7.19
#